data_AF-N1S788-F1
#
_entry.id   AF-N1S788-F1
#
_cell.length_a   1.000
_cell.length_b   1.000
_cell.length_c   1.000
_cell.angle_alpha   90.00
_cell.angle_beta   90.00
_cell.angle_gamma   90.00
#
_symmetry.space_group_name_H-M   'P 1'
#
loop_
_entity.id
_entity.type
_entity.pdbx_description
1 polymer ?
#
loop_
_entity_poly.entity_id
_entity_poly.type
_entity_poly.pdbx_seq_one_letter_code
_entity_poly.pdbx_strand_id
1 'polypeptide(L)'
;MASESAATILCTSKQTRFHIESPNYRELDIEGLDISITSSGKPTHQGKTKTEGEGVELLSNAKLRLKGARYALVGKNGTGKSTLLKAIAEKLIPGIPEGTRIAILQQSRIIDKESKKSSESKTGDGSSVLEGVIEHATTKQAIDQEIKILSDGIESSDPYAAVRALRQLKHHRQQQRLFRLDKDARLRSGTRGFQARKVLLAQEKLVRAAQELQIPLMSLKLSQVVRCQLARLLWKRPHCLILDEVTTHLDYETVSALREALHDWEGAVILVSHDRWFMRGVVEGAMEADDNPEDEEDKDIQNLRRRDVYCLMAGKLVKLENGVDQFERITEKQAKRLLMA
;
A
#
# COMPACT_ATOMS: atom_id res chain seq x y z
N MET A 1 17.94 -11.36 -2.41
CA MET A 1 17.66 -12.68 -1.82
C MET A 1 16.61 -13.36 -2.68
N ALA A 2 16.93 -14.52 -3.24
CA ALA A 2 16.01 -15.27 -4.07
C ALA A 2 14.77 -15.64 -3.24
N SER A 3 13.59 -15.26 -3.73
CA SER A 3 12.32 -15.67 -3.15
C SER A 3 12.19 -17.18 -3.35
N GLU A 4 12.40 -17.96 -2.30
CA GLU A 4 11.98 -19.36 -2.28
C GLU A 4 10.50 -19.41 -2.70
N SER A 5 10.22 -20.20 -3.73
CA SER A 5 8.87 -20.47 -4.22
C SER A 5 8.05 -21.12 -3.11
N ALA A 6 7.35 -20.29 -2.33
CA ALA A 6 6.49 -20.77 -1.25
C ALA A 6 5.28 -21.51 -1.85
N ALA A 7 5.23 -22.82 -1.67
CA ALA A 7 4.06 -23.62 -2.01
C ALA A 7 2.84 -23.07 -1.24
N THR A 8 1.78 -22.69 -1.97
CA THR A 8 0.58 -22.10 -1.37
C THR A 8 -0.44 -23.21 -1.11
N ILE A 9 -0.93 -23.32 0.12
CA ILE A 9 -1.98 -24.28 0.50
C ILE A 9 -3.33 -23.60 0.26
N LEU A 10 -4.15 -24.17 -0.63
CA LEU A 10 -5.52 -23.74 -0.87
C LEU A 10 -6.48 -24.69 -0.14
N CYS A 11 -7.40 -24.15 0.66
CA CYS A 11 -8.41 -24.93 1.38
C CYS A 11 -9.82 -24.41 1.07
N THR A 12 -10.73 -25.30 0.70
CA THR A 12 -12.17 -25.04 0.52
C THR A 12 -13.00 -25.96 1.40
N SER A 13 -14.20 -25.55 1.80
CA SER A 13 -15.13 -26.44 2.53
C SER A 13 -16.60 -26.13 2.19
N LYS A 14 -17.48 -27.13 2.35
CA LYS A 14 -18.94 -27.02 2.15
C LYS A 14 -19.68 -26.48 3.37
N GLN A 15 -19.00 -25.80 4.31
CA GLN A 15 -19.68 -25.26 5.46
C GLN A 15 -20.72 -24.21 5.07
N THR A 16 -21.91 -24.33 5.66
CA THR A 16 -23.03 -23.43 5.37
C THR A 16 -22.89 -22.13 6.16
N ARG A 17 -23.32 -21.02 5.54
CA ARG A 17 -23.38 -19.63 6.06
C ARG A 17 -24.07 -19.42 7.42
N PHE A 18 -24.65 -20.48 8.01
CA PHE A 18 -25.49 -20.43 9.21
C PHE A 18 -24.77 -20.94 10.49
N HIS A 19 -23.59 -21.55 10.39
CA HIS A 19 -22.86 -22.11 11.54
C HIS A 19 -21.94 -21.09 12.27
N ILE A 20 -22.12 -19.79 12.06
CA ILE A 20 -21.20 -18.74 12.54
C ILE A 20 -21.63 -18.15 13.90
N GLU A 21 -22.86 -18.42 14.36
CA GLU A 21 -23.36 -17.88 15.62
C GLU A 21 -22.86 -18.75 16.79
N SER A 22 -21.87 -18.22 17.54
CA SER A 22 -21.20 -18.83 18.71
C SER A 22 -20.54 -20.20 18.44
N PRO A 23 -19.35 -20.24 17.83
CA PRO A 23 -18.69 -21.50 17.55
C PRO A 23 -18.27 -22.21 18.84
N ASN A 24 -18.67 -23.47 19.00
CA ASN A 24 -18.11 -24.33 20.04
C ASN A 24 -16.63 -24.61 19.73
N TYR A 25 -15.71 -23.88 20.38
CA TYR A 25 -14.27 -24.03 20.14
C TYR A 25 -13.70 -25.42 20.50
N ARG A 26 -14.49 -26.29 21.16
CA ARG A 26 -14.10 -27.67 21.48
C ARG A 26 -14.48 -28.67 20.39
N GLU A 27 -15.38 -28.29 19.46
CA GLU A 27 -15.85 -29.16 18.39
C GLU A 27 -15.65 -28.50 17.03
N LEU A 28 -15.00 -29.19 16.11
CA LEU A 28 -14.91 -28.80 14.70
C LEU A 28 -15.70 -29.82 13.88
N ASP A 29 -16.67 -29.38 13.10
CA ASP A 29 -17.41 -30.22 12.15
C ASP A 29 -17.43 -29.48 10.80
N ILE A 30 -16.58 -29.93 9.88
CA ILE A 30 -16.36 -29.32 8.57
C ILE A 30 -16.66 -30.37 7.51
N GLU A 31 -17.64 -30.11 6.66
CA GLU A 31 -18.04 -30.99 5.57
C GLU A 31 -17.44 -30.53 4.25
N GLY A 32 -17.18 -31.47 3.35
CA GLY A 32 -16.72 -31.21 1.98
C GLY A 32 -15.44 -30.39 1.92
N LEU A 33 -14.46 -30.73 2.76
CA LEU A 33 -13.13 -30.15 2.81
C LEU A 33 -12.31 -30.61 1.60
N ASP A 34 -11.85 -29.66 0.81
CA ASP A 34 -10.84 -29.89 -0.23
C ASP A 34 -9.56 -29.14 0.13
N ILE A 35 -8.42 -29.81 -0.05
CA ILE A 35 -7.10 -29.21 0.17
C ILE A 35 -6.23 -29.50 -1.04
N SER A 36 -5.71 -28.45 -1.66
CA SER A 36 -4.75 -28.55 -2.76
C SER A 36 -3.51 -27.71 -2.47
N ILE A 37 -2.35 -28.16 -2.94
CA ILE A 37 -1.09 -27.40 -2.87
C ILE A 37 -0.76 -26.93 -4.29
N THR A 38 -0.62 -25.62 -4.47
CA THR A 38 -0.15 -25.05 -5.73
C THR A 38 1.32 -24.62 -5.58
N SER A 39 2.16 -25.04 -6.52
CA SER A 39 3.53 -24.52 -6.63
C SER A 39 3.52 -23.37 -7.64
N SER A 40 4.04 -22.20 -7.27
CA SER A 40 4.14 -21.06 -8.17
C SER A 40 5.34 -21.22 -9.12
N GLY A 41 5.27 -22.18 -10.04
CA GLY A 41 6.20 -22.29 -11.17
C GLY A 41 5.74 -21.39 -12.32
N LYS A 42 6.65 -20.59 -12.90
CA LYS A 42 6.36 -19.86 -14.15
C LYS A 42 6.03 -20.87 -15.27
N PRO A 43 4.97 -20.67 -16.07
CA PRO A 43 4.68 -21.56 -17.19
C PRO A 43 5.69 -21.30 -18.31
N THR A 44 6.52 -22.28 -18.64
CA THR A 44 7.29 -22.31 -19.88
C THR A 44 6.50 -23.07 -20.95
N HIS A 45 6.22 -22.34 -22.03
CA HIS A 45 5.79 -22.77 -23.37
C HIS A 45 4.32 -23.05 -23.70
N GLN A 46 4.01 -22.58 -24.92
CA GLN A 46 2.75 -22.49 -25.64
C GLN A 46 2.12 -23.86 -25.91
N GLY A 47 0.84 -24.00 -25.57
CA GLY A 47 -0.04 -25.07 -26.03
C GLY A 47 -1.48 -24.73 -25.67
N LYS A 48 -2.35 -24.55 -26.67
CA LYS A 48 -3.78 -24.26 -26.47
C LYS A 48 -4.50 -25.52 -26.01
N THR A 49 -4.59 -25.74 -24.70
CA THR A 49 -5.60 -26.61 -24.05
C THR A 49 -5.92 -26.07 -22.66
N LYS A 50 -7.20 -26.17 -22.26
CA LYS A 50 -7.81 -25.62 -21.04
C LYS A 50 -6.94 -25.83 -19.79
N THR A 51 -6.64 -24.72 -19.12
CA THR A 51 -5.88 -24.61 -17.88
C THR A 51 -6.67 -25.11 -16.66
N GLU A 52 -6.46 -26.37 -16.27
CA GLU A 52 -6.52 -26.77 -14.86
C GLU A 52 -5.11 -26.56 -14.28
N GLY A 53 -5.00 -25.75 -13.22
CA GLY A 53 -3.70 -25.45 -12.61
C GLY A 53 -3.07 -26.72 -12.00
N GLU A 54 -1.77 -26.91 -12.21
CA GLU A 54 -0.96 -27.98 -11.60
C GLU A 54 -0.91 -27.82 -10.07
N GLY A 55 -1.98 -28.24 -9.39
CA GLY A 55 -2.05 -28.35 -7.95
C GLY A 55 -2.12 -29.82 -7.53
N VAL A 56 -1.34 -30.21 -6.53
CA VAL A 56 -1.47 -31.55 -5.93
C VAL A 56 -2.67 -31.52 -4.98
N GLU A 57 -3.73 -32.24 -5.34
CA GLU A 57 -4.89 -32.43 -4.47
C GLU A 57 -4.55 -33.42 -3.34
N LEU A 58 -4.60 -32.96 -2.10
CA LEU A 58 -4.32 -33.75 -0.90
C LEU A 58 -5.58 -34.40 -0.32
N LEU A 59 -6.69 -33.66 -0.34
CA LEU A 59 -7.99 -34.09 0.14
C LEU A 59 -9.06 -33.59 -0.82
N SER A 60 -10.01 -34.45 -1.13
CA SER A 60 -11.19 -34.13 -1.93
C SER A 60 -12.46 -34.51 -1.16
N ASN A 61 -13.37 -33.56 -1.00
CA ASN A 61 -14.68 -33.67 -0.38
C ASN A 61 -14.67 -34.40 0.97
N ALA A 62 -13.64 -34.19 1.79
CA ALA A 62 -13.44 -34.88 3.05
C ALA A 62 -14.34 -34.30 4.17
N LYS A 63 -14.64 -35.09 5.20
CA LYS A 63 -15.35 -34.62 6.40
C LYS A 63 -14.39 -34.58 7.59
N LEU A 64 -14.10 -33.38 8.08
CA LEU A 64 -13.25 -33.17 9.25
C LEU A 64 -14.13 -32.96 10.49
N ARG A 65 -14.23 -33.98 11.34
CA ARG A 65 -14.96 -33.93 12.61
C ARG A 65 -14.00 -34.17 13.77
N LEU A 66 -13.75 -33.14 14.58
CA LEU A 66 -12.93 -33.19 15.79
C LEU A 66 -13.83 -32.91 17.00
N LYS A 67 -14.18 -33.94 17.77
CA LYS A 67 -15.11 -33.86 18.92
C LYS A 67 -14.55 -34.51 20.18
N GLY A 68 -13.44 -34.00 20.70
CA GLY A 68 -12.81 -34.53 21.93
C GLY A 68 -12.36 -36.00 21.86
N ALA A 69 -12.48 -36.67 20.72
CA ALA A 69 -12.05 -38.05 20.52
C ALA A 69 -10.55 -38.12 20.17
N ARG A 70 -9.99 -39.33 20.23
CA ARG A 70 -8.59 -39.60 19.89
C ARG A 70 -8.52 -40.06 18.43
N TYR A 71 -7.77 -39.33 17.61
CA TYR A 71 -7.64 -39.60 16.17
C TYR A 71 -6.19 -39.96 15.83
N ALA A 72 -6.00 -40.88 14.88
CA ALA A 72 -4.70 -41.23 14.31
C ALA A 72 -4.72 -41.01 12.79
N LEU A 73 -3.66 -40.41 12.24
CA LEU A 73 -3.50 -40.16 10.80
C LEU A 73 -2.39 -41.04 10.23
N VAL A 74 -2.75 -42.09 9.48
CA VAL A 74 -1.83 -43.10 8.93
C VAL A 74 -1.78 -42.97 7.39
N GLY A 75 -0.66 -43.38 6.77
CA GLY A 75 -0.39 -43.19 5.34
C GLY A 75 1.11 -43.26 5.03
N LYS A 76 1.48 -43.32 3.75
CA LYS A 76 2.90 -43.31 3.33
C LYS A 76 3.55 -41.95 3.62
N ASN A 77 4.88 -41.90 3.65
CA ASN A 77 5.59 -40.62 3.72
C ASN A 77 5.36 -39.84 2.42
N GLY A 78 5.19 -38.51 2.53
CA GLY A 78 4.93 -37.64 1.37
C GLY A 78 3.45 -37.47 0.98
N THR A 79 2.50 -38.15 1.64
CA THR A 79 1.06 -38.04 1.32
C THR A 79 0.38 -36.76 1.86
N GLY A 80 1.15 -35.75 2.29
CA GLY A 80 0.60 -34.47 2.79
C GLY A 80 0.07 -34.45 4.22
N LYS A 81 0.34 -35.47 5.06
CA LYS A 81 -0.12 -35.50 6.47
C LYS A 81 0.29 -34.26 7.27
N SER A 82 1.58 -33.91 7.21
CA SER A 82 2.10 -32.73 7.91
C SER A 82 1.51 -31.44 7.37
N THR A 83 1.21 -31.39 6.07
CA THR A 83 0.54 -30.25 5.42
C THR A 83 -0.90 -30.09 5.89
N LEU A 84 -1.65 -31.19 6.03
CA LEU A 84 -2.99 -31.17 6.62
C LEU A 84 -2.96 -30.67 8.07
N LEU A 85 -2.06 -31.20 8.89
CA LEU A 85 -1.91 -30.76 10.28
C LEU A 85 -1.51 -29.28 10.37
N LYS A 86 -0.65 -28.81 9.45
CA LYS A 86 -0.27 -27.40 9.34
C LYS A 86 -1.46 -26.53 8.93
N ALA A 87 -2.27 -26.94 7.94
CA ALA A 87 -3.46 -26.22 7.52
C ALA A 87 -4.51 -26.09 8.64
N ILE A 88 -4.65 -27.13 9.48
CA ILE A 88 -5.49 -27.11 10.68
C ILE A 88 -4.92 -26.13 11.72
N ALA A 89 -3.62 -26.24 12.04
CA ALA A 89 -2.97 -25.42 13.06
C ALA A 89 -2.91 -23.93 12.70
N GLU A 90 -2.67 -23.62 11.43
CA GLU A 90 -2.64 -22.25 10.87
C GLU A 90 -4.05 -21.73 10.56
N LYS A 91 -5.11 -22.51 10.82
CA LYS A 91 -6.52 -22.15 10.64
C LYS A 91 -6.86 -21.68 9.22
N LEU A 92 -6.15 -22.25 8.24
CA LEU A 92 -6.36 -22.01 6.81
C LEU A 92 -7.68 -22.62 6.32
N ILE A 93 -8.14 -23.69 6.97
CA ILE A 93 -9.39 -24.36 6.60
C ILE A 93 -10.59 -23.45 6.89
N PRO A 94 -11.42 -23.14 5.88
CA PRO A 94 -12.66 -22.40 6.08
C PRO A 94 -13.57 -23.16 7.05
N GLY A 95 -13.97 -22.50 8.12
CA GLY A 95 -14.83 -23.08 9.15
C GLY A 95 -14.18 -23.36 10.50
N ILE A 96 -12.84 -23.28 10.59
CA ILE A 96 -12.16 -23.27 11.88
C ILE A 96 -12.29 -21.85 12.49
N PRO A 97 -12.92 -21.70 13.68
CA PRO A 97 -13.03 -20.43 14.37
C PRO A 97 -11.66 -19.88 14.77
N GLU A 98 -11.48 -18.56 14.72
CA GLU A 98 -10.22 -17.93 15.12
C GLU A 98 -9.93 -18.09 16.62
N GLY A 99 -10.97 -18.13 17.47
CA GLY A 99 -10.81 -18.39 18.91
C GLY A 99 -10.37 -19.82 19.25
N THR A 100 -10.41 -20.77 18.30
CA THR A 100 -9.99 -22.14 18.57
C THR A 100 -8.49 -22.18 18.83
N ARG A 101 -8.10 -22.59 20.04
CA ARG A 101 -6.68 -22.76 20.40
C ARG A 101 -6.22 -24.13 19.90
N ILE A 102 -5.37 -24.13 18.88
CA ILE A 102 -4.77 -25.33 18.31
C ILE A 102 -3.28 -25.24 18.56
N ALA A 103 -2.72 -26.22 19.25
CA ALA A 103 -1.28 -26.37 19.44
C ALA A 103 -0.77 -27.49 18.54
N ILE A 104 0.36 -27.28 17.88
CA ILE A 104 1.02 -28.28 17.06
C ILE A 104 2.47 -28.41 17.49
N LEU A 105 2.90 -29.64 17.75
CA LEU A 105 4.31 -29.97 17.96
C LEU A 105 4.81 -30.69 16.71
N GLN A 106 5.77 -30.10 16.01
CA GLN A 106 6.41 -30.70 14.83
C GLN A 106 7.85 -31.08 15.16
N GLN A 107 8.26 -32.29 14.79
CA GLN A 107 9.61 -32.81 15.07
C GLN A 107 10.73 -32.04 14.34
N SER A 108 10.44 -31.37 13.22
CA SER A 108 11.47 -30.81 12.34
C SER A 108 12.16 -29.54 12.86
N ARG A 109 11.49 -28.68 13.62
CA ARG A 109 12.08 -27.39 14.03
C ARG A 109 13.12 -27.49 15.15
N ILE A 110 13.13 -28.59 15.90
CA ILE A 110 14.11 -28.82 16.98
C ILE A 110 15.44 -29.28 16.37
N ILE A 111 15.38 -30.15 15.36
CA ILE A 111 16.55 -30.77 14.73
C ILE A 111 17.28 -29.77 13.80
N ASP A 112 16.55 -28.90 13.09
CA ASP A 112 17.15 -27.89 12.20
C ASP A 112 17.94 -26.80 12.94
N LYS A 113 17.71 -26.60 14.25
CA LYS A 113 18.51 -25.71 15.10
C LYS A 113 19.78 -26.37 15.63
N GLU A 114 19.84 -27.71 15.72
CA GLU A 114 21.07 -28.43 16.04
C GLU A 114 22.03 -28.45 14.85
N SER A 115 21.52 -28.57 13.62
CA SER A 115 22.36 -28.61 12.41
C SER A 115 22.92 -27.24 11.98
N LYS A 116 22.32 -26.13 12.42
CA LYS A 116 22.82 -24.76 12.15
C LYS A 116 23.79 -24.20 13.21
N LYS A 117 24.12 -24.96 14.26
CA LYS A 117 25.07 -24.56 15.31
C LYS A 117 26.54 -24.82 14.98
N SER A 118 26.88 -25.22 13.75
CA SER A 118 28.25 -25.58 13.37
C SER A 118 29.04 -24.50 12.63
N SER A 119 28.62 -23.23 12.63
CA SER A 119 29.46 -22.13 12.13
C SER A 119 29.25 -20.84 12.92
N GLU A 120 30.30 -20.49 13.66
CA GLU A 120 30.68 -19.16 14.16
C GLU A 120 30.09 -18.61 15.48
N SER A 121 30.95 -18.74 16.50
CA SER A 121 31.21 -17.85 17.66
C SER A 121 30.13 -17.59 18.72
N LYS A 122 30.36 -18.27 19.86
CA LYS A 122 30.39 -17.77 21.26
C LYS A 122 29.70 -16.42 21.54
N THR A 123 28.49 -16.49 22.10
CA THR A 123 28.21 -15.98 23.45
C THR A 123 27.28 -16.99 24.11
N GLY A 124 27.66 -17.42 25.31
CA GLY A 124 26.87 -18.35 26.10
C GLY A 124 25.66 -17.63 26.65
N ASP A 125 24.51 -17.91 26.07
CA ASP A 125 23.35 -18.28 26.88
C ASP A 125 22.61 -19.36 26.09
N GLY A 126 22.76 -20.60 26.52
CA GLY A 126 21.93 -21.67 26.00
C GLY A 126 20.53 -21.36 26.48
N SER A 127 19.68 -20.84 25.59
CA SER A 127 18.33 -20.44 25.96
C SER A 127 17.71 -21.52 26.83
N SER A 128 17.31 -21.12 28.04
CA SER A 128 16.86 -22.08 29.03
C SER A 128 15.70 -22.89 28.45
N VAL A 129 15.48 -24.12 28.93
CA VAL A 129 14.31 -24.92 28.51
C VAL A 129 13.03 -24.11 28.66
N LEU A 130 12.96 -23.28 29.71
CA LEU A 130 11.88 -22.34 29.96
C LEU A 130 11.77 -21.28 28.85
N GLU A 131 12.88 -20.65 28.45
CA GLU A 131 12.92 -19.66 27.38
C GLU A 131 12.54 -20.24 26.03
N GLY A 132 13.03 -21.44 25.69
CA GLY A 132 12.61 -22.16 24.49
C GLY A 132 11.11 -22.46 24.47
N VAL A 133 10.54 -22.91 25.59
CA VAL A 133 9.08 -23.18 25.69
C VAL A 133 8.27 -21.89 25.62
N ILE A 134 8.73 -20.81 26.26
CA ILE A 134 8.06 -19.51 26.28
C ILE A 134 8.13 -18.81 24.92
N GLU A 135 9.26 -18.86 24.21
CA GLU A 135 9.43 -18.28 22.87
C GLU A 135 8.48 -18.87 21.83
N HIS A 136 8.12 -20.15 21.98
CA HIS A 136 7.24 -20.84 21.03
C HIS A 136 5.75 -20.62 21.34
N ALA A 137 5.42 -19.82 22.36
CA ALA A 137 4.07 -19.31 22.57
C ALA A 137 3.78 -18.21 21.53
N THR A 138 2.97 -18.55 20.52
CA THR A 138 2.69 -17.70 19.34
C THR A 138 2.21 -16.30 19.65
N THR A 139 1.47 -16.11 20.75
CA THR A 139 0.98 -14.79 21.18
C THR A 139 2.06 -13.93 21.79
N LYS A 140 2.97 -14.51 22.58
CA LYS A 140 4.10 -13.78 23.16
C LYS A 140 5.10 -13.41 22.08
N GLN A 141 5.40 -14.35 21.18
CA GLN A 141 6.31 -14.12 20.07
C GLN A 141 5.88 -12.95 19.17
N ALA A 142 4.57 -12.78 18.93
CA ALA A 142 4.07 -11.65 18.15
C ALA A 142 4.29 -10.30 18.86
N ILE A 143 4.05 -10.25 20.17
CA ILE A 143 4.26 -9.05 20.99
C ILE A 143 5.74 -8.72 21.08
N ASP A 144 6.61 -9.71 21.31
CA ASP A 144 8.06 -9.52 21.37
C ASP A 144 8.62 -9.01 20.04
N GLN A 145 8.09 -9.49 18.90
CA GLN A 145 8.43 -8.94 17.58
C GLN A 145 8.01 -7.48 17.43
N GLU A 146 6.81 -7.11 17.88
CA GLU A 146 6.34 -5.73 17.84
C GLU A 146 7.21 -4.82 18.73
N ILE A 147 7.55 -5.27 19.93
CA ILE A 147 8.46 -4.56 20.85
C ILE A 147 9.82 -4.38 20.20
N LYS A 148 10.35 -5.42 19.56
CA LYS A 148 11.64 -5.36 18.88
C LYS A 148 11.65 -4.32 17.76
N ILE A 149 10.65 -4.32 16.87
CA ILE A 149 10.56 -3.34 15.78
C ILE A 149 10.57 -1.90 16.32
N LEU A 150 9.85 -1.65 17.42
CA LEU A 150 9.79 -0.32 18.03
C LEU A 150 11.11 0.05 18.73
N SER A 151 11.72 -0.89 19.45
CA SER A 151 12.98 -0.69 20.17
C SER A 151 14.12 -0.40 19.19
N ASP A 152 14.26 -1.21 18.13
CA ASP A 152 15.23 -1.00 17.05
C ASP A 152 15.06 0.40 16.40
N GLY A 153 13.81 0.88 16.31
CA GLY A 153 13.50 2.20 15.79
C GLY A 153 13.88 3.36 16.72
N ILE A 154 13.81 3.16 18.04
CA ILE A 154 14.14 4.19 19.05
C ILE A 154 15.65 4.25 19.29
N GLU A 155 16.32 3.11 19.27
CA GLU A 155 17.78 3.01 19.50
C GLU A 155 18.60 3.42 18.26
N SER A 156 17.94 3.57 17.11
CA SER A 156 18.58 4.01 15.87
C SER A 156 19.04 5.47 15.94
N SER A 157 20.19 5.76 15.32
CA SER A 157 20.75 7.11 15.18
C SER A 157 19.97 8.00 14.20
N ASP A 158 19.09 7.43 13.37
CA ASP A 158 18.27 8.21 12.44
C ASP A 158 17.08 8.90 13.17
N PRO A 159 16.95 10.24 13.07
CA PRO A 159 15.85 10.99 13.71
C PRO A 159 14.44 10.51 13.37
N TYR A 160 14.25 9.86 12.22
CA TYR A 160 12.94 9.39 11.74
C TYR A 160 12.73 7.89 11.92
N ALA A 161 13.70 7.15 12.47
CA ALA A 161 13.60 5.70 12.62
C ALA A 161 12.40 5.27 13.46
N ALA A 162 12.14 5.94 14.59
CA ALA A 162 10.99 5.64 15.44
C ALA A 162 9.65 5.81 14.70
N VAL A 163 9.53 6.86 13.87
CA VAL A 163 8.32 7.11 13.06
C VAL A 163 8.16 6.02 12.00
N ARG A 164 9.24 5.60 11.35
CA ARG A 164 9.20 4.51 10.35
C ARG A 164 8.82 3.18 10.99
N ALA A 165 9.40 2.85 12.15
CA ALA A 165 9.06 1.65 12.91
C ALA A 165 7.56 1.63 13.28
N LEU A 166 7.02 2.74 13.78
CA LEU A 166 5.59 2.85 14.09
C LEU A 166 4.72 2.70 12.84
N ARG A 167 5.11 3.28 11.70
CA ARG A 167 4.38 3.13 10.42
C ARG A 167 4.39 1.69 9.92
N GLN A 168 5.54 1.02 10.02
CA GLN A 168 5.69 -0.39 9.65
C GLN A 168 4.79 -1.29 10.52
N LEU A 169 4.77 -1.05 11.83
CA LEU A 169 3.89 -1.75 12.78
C LEU A 169 2.41 -1.54 12.44
N LYS A 170 1.99 -0.29 12.20
CA LYS A 170 0.61 0.03 11.82
C LYS A 170 0.20 -0.70 10.52
N HIS A 171 1.06 -0.67 9.52
CA HIS A 171 0.83 -1.38 8.26
C HIS A 171 0.70 -2.90 8.48
N HIS A 172 1.59 -3.50 9.27
CA HIS A 172 1.52 -4.94 9.60
C HIS A 172 0.18 -5.30 10.27
N ARG A 173 -0.27 -4.52 11.25
CA ARG A 173 -1.56 -4.73 11.91
C ARG A 173 -2.75 -4.58 10.95
N GLN A 174 -2.68 -3.60 10.04
CA GLN A 174 -3.72 -3.41 9.03
C GLN A 174 -3.77 -4.58 8.03
N GLN A 175 -2.64 -5.16 7.64
CA GLN A 175 -2.57 -6.36 6.79
C GLN A 175 -3.18 -7.58 7.50
N GLN A 176 -2.85 -7.79 8.78
CA GLN A 176 -3.48 -8.87 9.56
C GLN A 176 -5.00 -8.69 9.65
N ARG A 177 -5.47 -7.45 9.88
CA ARG A 177 -6.91 -7.16 9.92
C ARG A 177 -7.58 -7.39 8.56
N LEU A 178 -6.91 -7.02 7.46
CA LEU A 178 -7.41 -7.26 6.11
C LEU A 178 -7.60 -8.76 5.85
N PHE A 179 -6.62 -9.59 6.24
CA PHE A 179 -6.71 -11.04 6.11
C PHE A 179 -7.92 -11.61 6.85
N ARG A 180 -8.20 -11.15 8.09
CA ARG A 180 -9.38 -11.59 8.85
C ARG A 180 -10.68 -11.20 8.17
N LEU A 181 -10.77 -9.96 7.69
CA LEU A 181 -11.95 -9.47 6.98
C LEU A 181 -12.18 -10.21 5.66
N ASP A 182 -11.12 -10.61 4.95
CA ASP A 182 -11.25 -11.39 3.72
C ASP A 182 -11.85 -12.77 4.01
N LYS A 183 -11.35 -13.44 5.07
CA LYS A 183 -11.93 -14.70 5.55
C LYS A 183 -13.42 -14.53 5.91
N ASP A 184 -13.77 -13.49 6.64
CA ASP A 184 -15.15 -13.18 7.01
C ASP A 184 -16.04 -12.90 5.79
N ALA A 185 -15.54 -12.19 4.79
CA ALA A 185 -16.27 -11.87 3.56
C ALA A 185 -16.49 -13.09 2.66
N ARG A 186 -15.59 -14.08 2.69
CA ARG A 186 -15.74 -15.36 1.99
C ARG A 186 -16.76 -16.28 2.65
N LEU A 187 -16.85 -16.24 3.98
CA LEU A 187 -17.73 -17.12 4.76
C LEU A 187 -19.20 -16.65 4.80
N ARG A 188 -19.47 -15.35 4.58
CA ARG A 188 -20.82 -14.76 4.69
C ARG A 188 -21.46 -14.47 3.33
N SER A 189 -22.76 -14.69 3.22
CA SER A 189 -23.57 -14.43 2.01
C SER A 189 -24.81 -13.57 2.32
N GLY A 190 -25.50 -13.10 1.28
CA GLY A 190 -26.70 -12.25 1.43
C GLY A 190 -26.38 -10.86 1.97
N THR A 191 -27.29 -10.27 2.73
CA THR A 191 -27.14 -8.92 3.32
C THR A 191 -25.93 -8.81 4.25
N ARG A 192 -25.68 -9.84 5.08
CA ARG A 192 -24.51 -9.94 5.96
C ARG A 192 -23.19 -10.06 5.17
N GLY A 193 -23.20 -10.80 4.05
CA GLY A 193 -22.06 -10.90 3.14
C GLY A 193 -21.76 -9.59 2.43
N PHE A 194 -22.78 -8.86 2.00
CA PHE A 194 -22.63 -7.51 1.43
C PHE A 194 -21.98 -6.54 2.42
N GLN A 195 -22.44 -6.52 3.68
CA GLN A 195 -21.82 -5.70 4.73
C GLN A 195 -20.36 -6.09 4.97
N ALA A 196 -20.04 -7.39 5.04
CA ALA A 196 -18.67 -7.86 5.22
C ALA A 196 -17.75 -7.42 4.07
N ARG A 197 -18.20 -7.50 2.81
CA ARG A 197 -17.45 -7.03 1.63
C ARG A 197 -17.27 -5.51 1.61
N LYS A 198 -18.27 -4.75 2.07
CA LYS A 198 -18.15 -3.28 2.21
C LYS A 198 -17.07 -2.91 3.22
N VAL A 199 -17.00 -3.63 4.35
CA VAL A 199 -15.95 -3.44 5.37
C VAL A 199 -14.58 -3.87 4.84
N LEU A 200 -14.50 -4.99 4.10
CA LEU A 200 -13.28 -5.44 3.43
C LEU A 200 -12.72 -4.36 2.50
N LEU A 201 -13.53 -3.86 1.57
CA LEU A 201 -13.16 -2.80 0.63
C LEU A 201 -12.66 -1.54 1.33
N ALA A 202 -13.30 -1.13 2.42
CA ALA A 202 -12.83 -0.01 3.22
C ALA A 202 -11.44 -0.28 3.83
N GLN A 203 -11.21 -1.49 4.33
CA GLN A 203 -9.91 -1.88 4.89
C GLN A 203 -8.82 -1.99 3.81
N GLU A 204 -9.14 -2.48 2.62
CA GLU A 204 -8.21 -2.53 1.48
C GLU A 204 -7.70 -1.12 1.12
N LYS A 205 -8.61 -0.13 1.09
CA LYS A 205 -8.22 1.28 0.87
C LYS A 205 -7.25 1.77 1.93
N LEU A 206 -7.46 1.44 3.21
CA LEU A 206 -6.57 1.84 4.30
C LEU A 206 -5.18 1.19 4.20
N VAL A 207 -5.12 -0.12 3.89
CA VAL A 207 -3.85 -0.83 3.70
C VAL A 207 -3.09 -0.25 2.52
N ARG A 208 -3.78 0.03 1.41
CA ARG A 208 -3.19 0.63 0.21
C ARG A 208 -2.58 2.00 0.52
N ALA A 209 -3.33 2.86 1.19
CA ALA A 209 -2.82 4.18 1.58
C ALA A 209 -1.61 4.08 2.52
N ALA A 210 -1.63 3.15 3.49
CA ALA A 210 -0.49 2.93 4.38
C ALA A 210 0.74 2.37 3.63
N GLN A 211 0.53 1.55 2.60
CA GLN A 211 1.60 1.01 1.76
C GLN A 211 2.20 2.10 0.86
N GLU A 212 1.38 2.98 0.30
CA GLU A 212 1.83 4.12 -0.52
C GLU A 212 2.76 5.06 0.28
N LEU A 213 2.49 5.27 1.56
CA LEU A 213 3.34 6.06 2.46
C LEU A 213 4.71 5.41 2.77
N GLN A 214 4.92 4.15 2.40
CA GLN A 214 6.20 3.45 2.55
C GLN A 214 7.04 3.43 1.27
N ILE A 215 6.51 3.94 0.16
CA ILE A 215 7.21 3.97 -1.12
C ILE A 215 8.42 4.92 -1.01
N PRO A 216 9.65 4.45 -1.29
CA PRO A 216 10.83 5.32 -1.30
C PRO A 216 10.71 6.41 -2.36
N LEU A 217 11.16 7.63 -2.05
CA LEU A 217 11.13 8.76 -2.99
C LEU A 217 11.80 8.43 -4.34
N MET A 218 12.88 7.63 -4.31
CA MET A 218 13.62 7.18 -5.50
C MET A 218 12.79 6.31 -6.46
N SER A 219 11.67 5.75 -5.99
CA SER A 219 10.79 4.91 -6.80
C SER A 219 9.54 5.64 -7.31
N LEU A 220 9.37 6.91 -6.93
CA LEU A 220 8.28 7.74 -7.43
C LEU A 220 8.56 8.19 -8.86
N LYS A 221 7.48 8.37 -9.63
CA LYS A 221 7.56 9.03 -10.94
C LYS A 221 7.94 10.50 -10.73
N LEU A 222 8.61 11.10 -11.71
CA LEU A 222 9.05 12.49 -11.64
C LEU A 222 7.90 13.47 -11.28
N SER A 223 6.73 13.29 -11.89
CA SER A 223 5.51 14.05 -11.56
C SER A 223 5.12 13.97 -10.07
N GLN A 224 5.22 12.78 -9.46
CA GLN A 224 4.90 12.58 -8.04
C GLN A 224 5.94 13.25 -7.14
N VAL A 225 7.21 13.21 -7.51
CA VAL A 225 8.29 13.91 -6.78
C VAL A 225 8.03 15.41 -6.78
N VAL A 226 7.68 16.00 -7.93
CA VAL A 226 7.35 17.44 -8.04
C VAL A 226 6.16 17.79 -7.15
N ARG A 227 5.08 16.98 -7.14
CA ARG A 227 3.93 17.19 -6.24
C ARG A 227 4.33 17.15 -4.76
N CYS A 228 5.18 16.21 -4.36
CA CYS A 228 5.69 16.15 -2.98
C CYS A 228 6.52 17.39 -2.62
N GLN A 229 7.33 17.91 -3.57
CA GLN A 229 8.11 19.13 -3.36
C GLN A 229 7.22 20.37 -3.25
N LEU A 230 6.20 20.49 -4.10
CA LEU A 230 5.19 21.55 -4.01
C LEU A 230 4.47 21.51 -2.67
N ALA A 231 4.01 20.34 -2.23
CA ALA A 231 3.38 20.18 -0.92
C ALA A 231 4.32 20.63 0.21
N ARG A 232 5.61 20.29 0.15
CA ARG A 232 6.62 20.71 1.14
C ARG A 232 6.83 22.23 1.14
N LEU A 233 6.86 22.85 -0.04
CA LEU A 233 7.06 24.29 -0.22
C LEU A 233 5.86 25.09 0.31
N LEU A 234 4.65 24.67 -0.06
CA LEU A 234 3.40 25.35 0.25
C LEU A 234 2.96 25.15 1.71
N TRP A 235 3.39 24.07 2.37
CA TRP A 235 3.03 23.75 3.76
C TRP A 235 3.30 24.91 4.75
N LYS A 236 4.42 25.63 4.56
CA LYS A 236 4.80 26.75 5.43
C LYS A 236 4.18 28.09 5.04
N ARG A 237 3.36 28.14 3.97
CA ARG A 237 2.78 29.38 3.43
C ARG A 237 3.81 30.53 3.31
N PRO A 238 4.85 30.39 2.47
CA PRO A 238 5.88 31.42 2.35
C PRO A 238 5.34 32.75 1.81
N HIS A 239 5.86 33.86 2.34
CA HIS A 239 5.52 35.22 1.87
C HIS A 239 5.95 35.50 0.43
N CYS A 240 6.94 34.77 -0.09
CA CYS A 240 7.41 34.87 -1.47
C CYS A 240 7.63 33.45 -2.02
N LEU A 241 6.99 33.17 -3.14
CA LEU A 241 7.01 31.88 -3.82
C LEU A 241 7.71 32.04 -5.17
N ILE A 242 8.77 31.27 -5.41
CA ILE A 242 9.49 31.28 -6.69
C ILE A 242 9.31 29.90 -7.33
N LEU A 243 8.72 29.89 -8.52
CA LEU A 243 8.38 28.68 -9.27
C LEU A 243 9.06 28.74 -10.64
N ASP A 244 9.94 27.77 -10.91
CA ASP A 244 10.73 27.68 -12.13
C ASP A 244 10.32 26.43 -12.93
N GLU A 245 9.63 26.63 -14.04
CA GLU A 245 9.13 25.59 -14.98
C GLU A 245 8.38 24.42 -14.32
N VAL A 246 7.63 24.72 -13.25
CA VAL A 246 6.96 23.72 -12.41
C VAL A 246 5.85 22.93 -13.11
N THR A 247 5.35 23.41 -14.26
CA THR A 247 4.28 22.76 -15.02
C THR A 247 4.77 21.59 -15.89
N THR A 248 6.07 21.52 -16.22
CA THR A 248 6.66 20.56 -17.18
C THR A 248 6.38 19.08 -16.87
N HIS A 249 6.22 18.74 -15.60
CA HIS A 249 6.01 17.35 -15.14
C HIS A 249 4.67 17.16 -14.43
N LEU A 250 3.77 18.13 -14.50
CA LEU A 250 2.46 18.05 -13.88
C LEU A 250 1.40 17.64 -14.92
N ASP A 251 0.39 16.91 -14.47
CA ASP A 251 -0.81 16.68 -15.26
C ASP A 251 -1.71 17.93 -15.21
N TYR A 252 -2.61 18.03 -16.18
CA TYR A 252 -3.53 19.15 -16.32
C TYR A 252 -4.31 19.44 -15.04
N GLU A 253 -4.83 18.40 -14.37
CA GLU A 253 -5.58 18.54 -13.12
C GLU A 253 -4.75 19.21 -12.02
N THR A 254 -3.47 18.81 -11.85
CA THR A 254 -2.60 19.43 -10.85
C THR A 254 -2.21 20.86 -11.25
N VAL A 255 -2.00 21.12 -12.54
CA VAL A 255 -1.70 22.48 -13.03
C VAL A 255 -2.91 23.41 -12.80
N SER A 256 -4.13 22.94 -13.05
CA SER A 256 -5.37 23.70 -12.80
C SER A 256 -5.53 24.01 -11.31
N ALA A 257 -5.40 23.00 -10.44
CA ALA A 257 -5.49 23.22 -9.00
C ALA A 257 -4.39 24.15 -8.47
N LEU A 258 -3.17 24.04 -9.01
CA LEU A 258 -2.07 24.94 -8.65
C LEU A 258 -2.36 26.37 -9.14
N ARG A 259 -2.92 26.53 -10.33
CA ARG A 259 -3.28 27.83 -10.90
C ARG A 259 -4.28 28.55 -10.02
N GLU A 260 -5.35 27.87 -9.61
CA GLU A 260 -6.35 28.40 -8.67
C GLU A 260 -5.72 28.78 -7.33
N ALA A 261 -4.94 27.86 -6.73
CA ALA A 261 -4.30 28.11 -5.45
C ALA A 261 -3.30 29.30 -5.46
N LEU A 262 -2.64 29.54 -6.60
CA LEU A 262 -1.70 30.65 -6.76
C LEU A 262 -2.38 31.97 -7.10
N HIS A 263 -3.56 31.94 -7.73
CA HIS A 263 -4.35 33.13 -8.01
C HIS A 263 -4.70 33.87 -6.71
N ASP A 264 -5.12 33.12 -5.69
CA ASP A 264 -5.51 33.68 -4.39
C ASP A 264 -4.33 33.89 -3.43
N TRP A 265 -3.11 33.52 -3.83
CA TRP A 265 -1.94 33.56 -2.95
C TRP A 265 -1.66 34.98 -2.45
N GLU A 266 -1.70 35.18 -1.13
CA GLU A 266 -1.54 36.51 -0.51
C GLU A 266 -0.10 37.04 -0.61
N GLY A 267 0.88 36.17 -0.78
CA GLY A 267 2.30 36.51 -0.91
C GLY A 267 2.72 36.90 -2.33
N ALA A 268 3.97 37.30 -2.48
CA ALA A 268 4.58 37.50 -3.81
C ALA A 268 4.76 36.15 -4.52
N VAL A 269 4.44 36.09 -5.82
CA VAL A 269 4.70 34.91 -6.67
C VAL A 269 5.58 35.34 -7.84
N ILE A 270 6.75 34.72 -7.96
CA ILE A 270 7.64 34.83 -9.13
C ILE A 270 7.49 33.52 -9.89
N LEU A 271 6.98 33.62 -11.12
CA LEU A 271 6.70 32.46 -11.95
C LEU A 271 7.53 32.54 -13.25
N VAL A 272 8.26 31.47 -13.53
CA VAL A 272 8.89 31.21 -14.83
C VAL A 272 8.18 29.98 -15.40
N SER A 273 7.55 30.13 -16.56
CA SER A 273 6.91 29.03 -17.26
C SER A 273 6.82 29.28 -18.75
N HIS A 274 6.92 28.23 -19.55
CA HIS A 274 6.52 28.25 -20.96
C HIS A 274 4.99 28.08 -21.16
N ASP A 275 4.24 27.72 -20.11
CA ASP A 275 2.79 27.52 -20.16
C ASP A 275 2.05 28.87 -20.04
N ARG A 276 1.53 29.34 -21.18
CA ARG A 276 0.85 30.62 -21.31
C ARG A 276 -0.50 30.63 -20.62
N TRP A 277 -1.26 29.53 -20.69
CA TRP A 277 -2.56 29.42 -20.04
C TRP A 277 -2.39 29.50 -18.52
N PHE A 278 -1.36 28.82 -17.99
CA PHE A 278 -1.01 28.89 -16.57
C PHE A 278 -0.58 30.30 -16.16
N MET A 279 0.32 30.95 -16.91
CA MET A 279 0.78 32.32 -16.61
C MET A 279 -0.36 33.35 -16.63
N ARG A 280 -1.25 33.29 -17.63
CA ARG A 280 -2.42 34.18 -17.71
C ARG A 280 -3.35 34.00 -16.52
N GLY A 281 -3.57 32.76 -16.09
CA GLY A 281 -4.42 32.48 -14.92
C GLY A 281 -3.85 32.98 -13.59
N VAL A 282 -2.57 32.70 -13.34
CA VAL A 282 -1.89 33.05 -12.08
C VAL A 282 -1.57 34.55 -12.03
N VAL A 283 -0.91 35.08 -13.06
CA VAL A 283 -0.39 36.44 -13.06
C VAL A 283 -1.47 37.41 -13.50
N GLU A 284 -2.07 37.23 -14.68
CA GLU A 284 -2.98 38.22 -15.27
C GLU A 284 -4.41 38.14 -14.72
N GLY A 285 -4.76 37.04 -14.04
CA GLY A 285 -6.07 36.85 -13.44
C GLY A 285 -7.16 36.50 -14.45
N ALA A 286 -6.79 36.05 -15.65
CA ALA A 286 -7.72 35.60 -16.67
C ALA A 286 -8.28 34.21 -16.33
N MET A 287 -9.12 34.12 -15.30
CA MET A 287 -9.95 32.94 -15.02
C MET A 287 -11.04 32.79 -16.08
N GLU A 288 -11.35 31.56 -16.47
CA GLU A 288 -12.55 31.29 -17.27
C GLU A 288 -13.75 31.72 -16.42
N ALA A 289 -14.55 32.65 -16.91
CA ALA A 289 -15.70 33.16 -16.17
C ALA A 289 -16.70 32.03 -15.95
N ASP A 290 -16.94 31.67 -14.69
CA ASP A 290 -18.21 31.04 -14.34
C ASP A 290 -19.29 32.15 -14.43
N ASP A 291 -20.43 31.86 -15.04
CA ASP A 291 -21.57 32.80 -15.14
C ASP A 291 -22.26 32.94 -13.76
N ASN A 292 -21.51 33.30 -12.71
CA ASN A 292 -22.03 33.46 -11.37
C ASN A 292 -22.05 34.96 -10.97
N PRO A 293 -23.23 35.56 -10.75
CA PRO A 293 -23.34 37.00 -10.45
C PRO A 293 -22.74 37.42 -9.10
N GLU A 294 -22.33 36.47 -8.24
CA GLU A 294 -21.59 36.74 -7.00
C GLU A 294 -20.12 37.15 -7.27
N ASP A 295 -19.57 36.85 -8.45
CA ASP A 295 -18.19 37.19 -8.83
C ASP A 295 -18.00 38.68 -9.19
N GLU A 296 -19.08 39.48 -9.24
CA GLU A 296 -19.01 40.91 -9.54
C GLU A 296 -18.45 41.73 -8.38
N GLU A 297 -18.71 41.34 -7.12
CA GLU A 297 -18.24 42.04 -5.92
C GLU A 297 -16.74 41.78 -5.62
N ASP A 298 -16.21 40.62 -6.06
CA ASP A 298 -14.79 40.25 -5.89
C ASP A 298 -13.85 40.85 -6.96
N LYS A 299 -14.40 41.33 -8.09
CA LYS A 299 -13.62 42.02 -9.15
C LYS A 299 -12.89 43.27 -8.64
N ASP A 300 -13.44 43.94 -7.63
CA ASP A 300 -12.85 45.15 -7.05
C ASP A 300 -11.62 44.84 -6.17
N ILE A 301 -11.56 43.67 -5.52
CA ILE A 301 -10.40 43.22 -4.75
C ILE A 301 -9.30 42.66 -5.68
N GLN A 302 -9.70 41.96 -6.75
CA GLN A 302 -8.79 41.38 -7.74
C GLN A 302 -7.92 42.42 -8.47
N ASN A 303 -8.41 43.68 -8.56
CA ASN A 303 -7.73 44.82 -9.18
C ASN A 303 -6.67 45.51 -8.31
N LEU A 304 -6.53 45.18 -7.01
CA LEU A 304 -5.53 45.81 -6.13
C LEU A 304 -4.12 45.21 -6.22
N ARG A 305 -3.97 44.00 -6.77
CA ARG A 305 -2.67 43.30 -6.81
C ARG A 305 -1.91 43.69 -8.07
N ARG A 306 -0.65 44.12 -7.91
CA ARG A 306 0.23 44.47 -9.03
C ARG A 306 0.63 43.20 -9.79
N ARG A 307 0.11 43.06 -11.01
CA ARG A 307 0.31 41.92 -11.91
C ARG A 307 1.16 42.36 -13.10
N ASP A 308 2.47 42.13 -13.03
CA ASP A 308 3.43 42.56 -14.06
C ASP A 308 4.08 41.35 -14.73
N VAL A 309 4.13 41.33 -16.06
CA VAL A 309 4.90 40.35 -16.85
C VAL A 309 6.20 41.00 -17.34
N TYR A 310 7.32 40.31 -17.14
CA TYR A 310 8.63 40.75 -17.61
C TYR A 310 9.24 39.75 -18.59
N CYS A 311 9.96 40.27 -19.58
CA CYS A 311 10.77 39.48 -20.50
C CYS A 311 12.25 39.80 -20.30
N LEU A 312 13.08 38.77 -20.12
CA LEU A 312 14.53 38.92 -20.05
C LEU A 312 15.12 38.94 -21.47
N MET A 313 15.62 40.09 -21.92
CA MET A 313 16.25 40.25 -23.22
C MET A 313 17.66 40.79 -23.05
N ALA A 314 18.67 40.03 -23.51
CA ALA A 314 20.09 40.40 -23.45
C ALA A 314 20.54 40.89 -22.06
N GLY A 315 20.09 40.21 -21.00
CA GLY A 315 20.44 40.53 -19.61
C GLY A 315 19.64 41.70 -18.99
N LYS A 316 18.65 42.25 -19.68
CA LYS A 316 17.75 43.30 -19.16
C LYS A 316 16.32 42.78 -19.02
N LEU A 317 15.68 43.06 -17.89
CA LEU A 317 14.24 42.80 -17.69
C LEU A 317 13.44 43.95 -18.28
N VAL A 318 12.60 43.64 -19.27
CA VAL A 318 11.70 44.59 -19.93
C VAL A 318 10.27 44.23 -19.53
N LYS A 319 9.54 45.18 -18.94
CA LYS A 319 8.11 45.00 -18.62
C LYS A 319 7.31 44.93 -19.93
N LEU A 320 6.40 43.97 -20.01
CA LEU A 320 5.44 43.84 -21.10
C LEU A 320 4.13 44.53 -20.69
N GLU A 321 3.71 45.53 -21.47
CA GLU A 321 2.48 46.30 -21.22
C GLU A 321 1.22 45.47 -21.51
N ASN A 322 1.25 44.63 -22.55
CA ASN A 322 0.15 43.72 -22.87
C ASN A 322 0.45 42.28 -22.40
N GLY A 323 1.18 42.13 -21.30
CA GLY A 323 1.40 40.83 -20.65
C GLY A 323 1.97 39.74 -21.56
N VAL A 324 1.45 38.53 -21.41
CA VAL A 324 1.80 37.32 -22.17
C VAL A 324 1.45 37.48 -23.66
N ASP A 325 0.38 38.20 -24.02
CA ASP A 325 0.01 38.44 -25.42
C ASP A 325 1.10 39.19 -26.19
N GLN A 326 1.75 40.16 -25.51
CA GLN A 326 2.88 40.87 -26.11
C GLN A 326 4.04 39.92 -26.39
N PHE A 327 4.32 38.99 -25.47
CA PHE A 327 5.35 37.98 -25.65
C PHE A 327 5.02 37.07 -26.84
N GLU A 328 3.77 36.63 -26.99
CA GLU A 328 3.33 35.82 -28.14
C GLU A 328 3.64 36.50 -29.46
N ARG A 329 3.24 37.78 -29.61
CA ARG A 329 3.50 38.56 -30.82
C ARG A 329 4.99 38.71 -31.14
N ILE A 330 5.83 38.86 -30.11
CA ILE A 330 7.29 38.94 -30.27
C ILE A 330 7.84 37.60 -30.78
N THR A 331 7.47 36.50 -30.14
CA THR A 331 7.90 35.15 -30.56
C THR A 331 7.40 34.77 -31.96
N GLU A 332 6.16 35.11 -32.30
CA GLU A 332 5.59 34.84 -33.63
C GLU A 332 6.34 35.61 -34.73
N LYS A 333 6.66 36.89 -34.50
CA LYS A 333 7.46 37.70 -35.43
C LYS A 333 8.87 37.12 -35.61
N GLN A 334 9.49 36.64 -34.54
CA GLN A 334 10.81 35.99 -34.61
C GLN A 334 10.75 34.66 -35.37
N ALA A 335 9.76 33.81 -35.09
CA ALA A 335 9.56 32.55 -35.79
C ALA A 335 9.33 32.75 -37.29
N LYS A 336 8.48 33.72 -37.68
CA LYS A 336 8.26 34.07 -39.09
C LYS A 336 9.53 34.54 -39.79
N ARG A 337 10.39 35.31 -39.12
CA ARG A 337 11.69 35.73 -39.68
C ARG A 337 12.63 34.55 -39.90
N LEU A 338 12.68 33.60 -38.96
CA LEU A 338 13.51 32.39 -39.08
C LEU A 338 13.02 31.44 -40.16
N LEU A 339 11.69 31.37 -40.39
CA LEU A 339 11.12 30.56 -41.46
C LEU A 339 11.29 31.18 -42.86
N MET A 340 11.59 32.48 -42.93
CA MET A 340 11.84 33.20 -44.20
C MET A 340 13.33 33.37 -44.52
N ALA A 341 14.23 32.90 -43.65
CA ALA A 341 15.68 32.91 -43.83
C ALA A 341 16.18 31.53 -44.30
#